data_AF-A0A6J8ADI8-F1
#
_entry.id   AF-A0A6J8ADI8-F1
#
_cell.length_a   1.000
_cell.length_b   1.000
_cell.length_c   1.000
_cell.angle_alpha   90.00
_cell.angle_beta   90.00
_cell.angle_gamma   90.00
#
_symmetry.space_group_name_H-M   'P 1'
#
loop_
_entity.id
_entity.type
_entity.pdbx_description
1 polymer ?
#
loop_
_entity_poly.entity_id
_entity_poly.type
_entity_poly.pdbx_seq_one_letter_code
_entity_poly.pdbx_strand_id
1 'polypeptide(L)'
;MMISNSAKRIRDVPNAGGNSVISEVLSFEFLNKACQAELLKTEMEVSYFPEGGSITDYVCKIFDKKVGVSVTRAMKYRGQYTEEDAHHLLTKKLKGVIQSSKNSMEKWSKQILHVWVPNKHTANTITKVYNQLSVNIRSNTIVMVTRSSCSSYIYTNG
;
A
#
# COMPACT_ATOMS: atom_id res chain seq x y z
N MET A 1 -19.93 7.11 6.73
CA MET A 1 -18.75 6.45 7.34
C MET A 1 -17.99 7.51 8.12
N MET A 2 -17.83 7.38 9.44
CA MET A 2 -16.96 8.27 10.21
C MET A 2 -15.51 7.79 10.04
N ILE A 3 -14.71 8.58 9.32
CA ILE A 3 -13.27 8.37 9.13
C ILE A 3 -12.49 9.44 9.90
N SER A 4 -11.27 9.11 10.32
CA SER A 4 -10.39 10.05 11.03
C SER A 4 -10.10 11.31 10.19
N ASN A 5 -9.76 12.43 10.85
CA ASN A 5 -9.42 13.68 10.15
C ASN A 5 -8.21 13.51 9.22
N SER A 6 -7.25 12.67 9.60
CA SER A 6 -6.11 12.29 8.75
C SER A 6 -6.55 11.49 7.52
N ALA A 7 -7.51 10.57 7.65
CA ALA A 7 -8.09 9.86 6.51
C ALA A 7 -8.85 10.81 5.57
N LYS A 8 -9.54 11.84 6.10
CA LYS A 8 -10.13 12.91 5.29
C LYS A 8 -9.07 13.70 4.53
N ARG A 9 -7.93 14.00 5.16
CA ARG A 9 -6.82 14.70 4.50
C ARG A 9 -6.27 13.91 3.30
N ILE A 10 -6.11 12.59 3.41
CA ILE A 10 -5.73 11.74 2.26
C ILE A 10 -6.76 11.82 1.13
N ARG A 11 -8.05 11.88 1.49
CA ARG A 11 -9.14 11.98 0.50
C ARG A 11 -9.20 13.35 -0.19
N ASP A 12 -8.96 14.42 0.57
CA ASP A 12 -9.27 15.79 0.15
C ASP A 12 -8.05 16.50 -0.51
N VAL A 13 -6.84 15.95 -0.35
CA VAL A 13 -5.62 16.46 -1.00
C VAL A 13 -5.41 15.77 -2.36
N PRO A 14 -4.98 16.49 -3.41
CA PRO A 14 -4.68 15.87 -4.71
C PRO A 14 -3.66 14.74 -4.58
N ASN A 15 -3.98 13.58 -5.17
CA ASN A 15 -3.02 12.49 -5.38
C ASN A 15 -2.27 12.69 -6.70
N ALA A 16 -1.21 11.93 -6.95
CA ALA A 16 -0.44 11.95 -8.19
C ALA A 16 -1.19 11.36 -9.39
N GLY A 17 -2.51 11.17 -9.27
CA GLY A 17 -3.40 10.53 -10.22
C GLY A 17 -3.72 9.07 -9.86
N GLY A 18 -4.92 8.63 -10.22
CA GLY A 18 -5.35 7.22 -10.10
C GLY A 18 -6.61 7.02 -9.28
N ASN A 19 -7.22 5.84 -9.46
CA ASN A 19 -8.53 5.50 -8.88
C ASN A 19 -8.43 4.70 -7.57
N SER A 20 -7.42 4.98 -6.75
CA SER A 20 -7.10 4.20 -5.55
C SER A 20 -7.29 4.95 -4.22
N VAL A 21 -7.71 6.21 -4.25
CA VAL A 21 -7.91 7.08 -3.06
C VAL A 21 -8.71 6.36 -1.96
N ILE A 22 -9.82 5.71 -2.30
CA ILE A 22 -10.63 4.99 -1.31
C ILE A 22 -9.83 3.88 -0.61
N SER A 23 -9.01 3.13 -1.36
CA SER A 23 -8.16 2.09 -0.78
C SER A 23 -7.08 2.65 0.14
N GLU A 24 -6.54 3.83 -0.17
CA GLU A 24 -5.53 4.53 0.62
C GLU A 24 -6.12 5.10 1.91
N VAL A 25 -7.26 5.77 1.82
CA VAL A 25 -8.03 6.28 2.97
C VAL A 25 -8.34 5.15 3.95
N LEU A 26 -8.83 4.01 3.45
CA LEU A 26 -9.17 2.85 4.29
C LEU A 26 -7.92 2.14 4.81
N SER A 27 -6.82 2.13 4.06
CA SER A 27 -5.53 1.63 4.52
C SER A 27 -5.03 2.44 5.71
N PHE A 28 -5.07 3.77 5.61
CA PHE A 28 -4.68 4.64 6.70
C PHE A 28 -5.61 4.49 7.91
N GLU A 29 -6.93 4.48 7.69
CA GLU A 29 -7.91 4.29 8.77
C GLU A 29 -7.70 2.97 9.51
N PHE A 30 -7.37 1.90 8.78
CA PHE A 30 -7.04 0.61 9.39
C PHE A 30 -5.80 0.71 10.28
N LEU A 31 -4.70 1.30 9.78
CA LEU A 31 -3.47 1.48 10.57
C LEU A 31 -3.67 2.44 11.75
N ASN A 32 -4.49 3.48 11.60
CA ASN A 32 -4.83 4.40 12.68
C ASN A 32 -5.59 3.68 13.80
N LYS A 33 -6.58 2.85 13.45
CA LYS A 33 -7.34 2.08 14.46
C LYS A 33 -6.54 0.93 15.07
N ALA A 34 -5.76 0.22 14.27
CA ALA A 34 -5.03 -0.96 14.73
C ALA A 34 -3.73 -0.62 15.46
N CYS A 35 -3.06 0.48 15.09
CA CYS A 35 -1.71 0.80 15.56
C CYS A 35 -1.52 2.27 15.96
N GLN A 36 -2.61 3.04 16.07
CA GLN A 36 -2.56 4.49 16.39
C GLN A 36 -1.66 5.26 15.43
N ALA A 37 -1.65 4.84 14.15
CA ALA A 37 -0.84 5.49 13.13
C ALA A 37 -1.22 6.98 12.97
N GLU A 38 -0.22 7.84 12.91
CA GLU A 38 -0.37 9.28 12.72
C GLU A 38 0.06 9.66 11.30
N LEU A 39 -0.79 10.36 10.54
CA LEU A 39 -0.41 10.79 9.19
C LEU A 39 0.61 11.92 9.26
N LEU A 40 1.76 11.74 8.62
CA LEU A 40 2.79 12.75 8.52
C LEU A 40 2.71 13.48 7.18
N LYS A 41 2.66 12.70 6.08
CA LYS A 41 2.66 13.22 4.71
C LYS A 41 1.78 12.40 3.78
N THR A 42 1.12 13.05 2.83
CA THR A 42 0.47 12.40 1.68
C THR A 42 1.44 12.21 0.52
N GLU A 43 1.03 11.47 -0.51
CA GLU A 43 1.83 11.14 -1.70
C GLU A 43 2.61 12.34 -2.28
N MET A 44 1.93 13.47 -2.48
CA MET A 44 2.49 14.67 -3.11
C MET A 44 3.36 15.53 -2.18
N GLU A 45 3.40 15.22 -0.89
CA GLU A 45 4.17 15.97 0.11
C GLU A 45 5.56 15.36 0.37
N VAL A 46 5.81 14.17 -0.19
CA VAL A 46 7.11 13.51 -0.15
C VAL A 46 7.92 13.95 -1.37
N SER A 47 9.16 14.40 -1.13
CA SER A 47 10.08 14.80 -2.20
C SER A 47 10.94 13.62 -2.64
N TYR A 48 11.08 13.45 -3.95
CA TYR A 48 11.88 12.38 -4.56
C TYR A 48 12.90 12.96 -5.54
N PHE A 49 14.09 12.35 -5.59
CA PHE A 49 15.11 12.65 -6.59
C PHE A 49 15.82 11.37 -7.07
N PRO A 50 16.00 11.16 -8.38
CA PRO A 50 15.44 11.96 -9.48
C PRO A 50 13.90 11.88 -9.54
N GLU A 51 13.30 12.89 -10.15
CA GLU A 51 11.85 12.97 -10.36
C GLU A 51 11.35 11.92 -11.38
N GLY A 52 10.04 11.65 -11.37
CA GLY A 52 9.39 10.72 -12.32
C GLY A 52 9.49 9.23 -11.98
N GLY A 53 9.98 8.89 -10.79
CA GLY A 53 10.08 7.51 -10.30
C GLY A 53 8.83 7.01 -9.55
N SER A 54 8.91 5.79 -9.02
CA SER A 54 7.88 5.26 -8.10
C SER A 54 7.82 6.11 -6.82
N ILE A 55 6.61 6.40 -6.35
CA ILE A 55 6.35 7.14 -5.11
C ILE A 55 5.49 6.29 -4.15
N THR A 56 5.39 6.76 -2.91
CA THR A 56 4.66 6.09 -1.82
C THR A 56 3.34 6.83 -1.59
N ASP A 57 2.24 6.10 -1.35
CA ASP A 57 0.91 6.71 -1.25
C ASP A 57 0.76 7.63 -0.02
N TYR A 58 1.38 7.28 1.12
CA TYR A 58 1.51 8.18 2.27
C TYR A 58 2.62 7.76 3.24
N VAL A 59 3.01 8.67 4.12
CA VAL A 59 3.96 8.43 5.21
C VAL A 59 3.26 8.68 6.54
N CYS A 60 3.40 7.74 7.46
CA CYS A 60 2.82 7.82 8.80
C CYS A 60 3.84 7.50 9.89
N LYS A 61 3.52 7.87 11.13
CA LYS A 61 4.24 7.44 12.33
C LYS A 61 3.50 6.26 12.96
N ILE A 62 4.21 5.15 13.18
CA ILE A 62 3.71 3.97 13.90
C ILE A 62 4.75 3.60 14.95
N PHE A 63 4.35 3.50 16.23
CA PHE A 63 5.27 3.23 17.35
C PHE A 63 6.53 4.11 17.35
N ASP A 64 6.34 5.41 17.09
CA ASP A 64 7.41 6.42 16.98
C ASP A 64 8.43 6.19 15.83
N LYS A 65 8.10 5.31 14.88
CA LYS A 65 8.87 5.10 13.66
C LYS A 65 8.16 5.70 12.46
N LYS A 66 8.93 6.41 11.62
CA LYS A 66 8.46 6.94 10.34
C LYS A 66 8.42 5.80 9.32
N VAL A 67 7.23 5.51 8.79
CA VAL A 67 6.96 4.40 7.88
C VAL A 67 6.30 4.92 6.62
N GLY A 68 6.86 4.58 5.47
CA GLY A 68 6.18 4.78 4.19
C GLY A 68 5.22 3.63 3.93
N VAL A 69 4.05 3.94 3.36
CA VAL A 69 3.02 2.96 3.08
C VAL A 69 2.60 3.06 1.62
N SER A 70 2.75 1.95 0.91
CA SER A 70 2.18 1.77 -0.42
C SER A 70 0.94 0.87 -0.36
N VAL A 71 -0.09 1.19 -1.12
CA VAL A 71 -1.37 0.48 -1.13
C VAL A 71 -1.60 -0.15 -2.50
N THR A 72 -2.12 -1.38 -2.50
CA THR A 72 -2.49 -2.07 -3.72
C THR A 72 -3.65 -3.02 -3.49
N ARG A 73 -4.31 -3.41 -4.59
CA ARG A 73 -5.41 -4.37 -4.60
C ARG A 73 -4.94 -5.62 -5.35
N ALA A 74 -5.10 -6.78 -4.74
CA ALA A 74 -4.89 -8.07 -5.39
C ALA A 74 -6.26 -8.65 -5.76
N MET A 75 -6.67 -8.38 -6.99
CA MET A 75 -7.95 -8.82 -7.55
C MET A 75 -7.81 -9.03 -9.06
N LYS A 76 -8.69 -9.85 -9.62
CA LYS A 76 -8.81 -10.05 -11.06
C LYS A 76 -10.23 -9.67 -11.47
N TYR A 77 -10.37 -8.89 -12.55
CA TYR A 77 -11.68 -8.48 -13.05
C TYR A 77 -12.47 -9.68 -13.62
N ARG A 78 -11.78 -10.63 -14.26
CA ARG A 78 -12.37 -11.86 -14.81
C ARG A 78 -11.48 -13.06 -14.52
N GLY A 79 -12.11 -14.18 -14.14
CA GLY A 79 -11.42 -15.43 -13.82
C GLY A 79 -10.82 -15.48 -12.41
N GLN A 80 -10.13 -16.57 -12.11
CA GLN A 80 -9.47 -16.76 -10.82
C GLN A 80 -8.14 -16.02 -10.76
N TYR A 81 -7.82 -15.48 -9.59
CA TYR A 81 -6.56 -14.81 -9.32
C TYR A 81 -5.46 -15.86 -9.12
N THR A 82 -4.48 -15.90 -10.03
CA THR A 82 -3.48 -16.98 -10.10
C THR A 82 -2.17 -16.62 -9.40
N GLU A 83 -1.26 -17.60 -9.28
CA GLU A 83 0.09 -17.38 -8.76
C GLU A 83 0.91 -16.47 -9.67
N GLU A 84 0.70 -16.53 -10.99
CA GLU A 84 1.33 -15.63 -11.96
C GLU A 84 0.84 -14.18 -11.76
N ASP A 85 -0.47 -13.97 -11.54
CA ASP A 85 -1.03 -12.66 -11.23
C ASP A 85 -0.40 -12.08 -9.96
N ALA A 86 -0.28 -12.91 -8.91
CA ALA A 86 0.37 -12.55 -7.65
C ALA A 86 1.85 -12.23 -7.84
N HIS A 87 2.58 -13.02 -8.63
CA HIS A 87 4.00 -12.84 -8.87
C HIS A 87 4.27 -11.52 -9.61
N HIS A 88 3.50 -11.23 -10.66
CA HIS A 88 3.58 -9.97 -11.37
C HIS A 88 3.25 -8.78 -10.46
N LEU A 89 2.15 -8.86 -9.69
CA LEU A 89 1.75 -7.79 -8.79
C LEU A 89 2.81 -7.49 -7.73
N LEU A 90 3.25 -8.51 -6.99
CA LEU A 90 4.21 -8.36 -5.90
C LEU A 90 5.56 -7.90 -6.42
N THR A 91 6.06 -8.48 -7.53
CA THR A 91 7.34 -8.07 -8.11
C THR A 91 7.32 -6.61 -8.55
N LYS A 92 6.25 -6.18 -9.23
CA LYS A 92 6.09 -4.79 -9.66
C LYS A 92 6.04 -3.84 -8.45
N LYS A 93 5.18 -4.14 -7.48
CA LYS A 93 4.95 -3.26 -6.32
C LYS A 93 6.14 -3.21 -5.37
N LEU A 94 6.79 -4.33 -5.08
CA LEU A 94 7.97 -4.36 -4.20
C LEU A 94 9.18 -3.67 -4.84
N LYS A 95 9.39 -3.81 -6.16
CA LYS A 95 10.40 -3.01 -6.88
C LYS A 95 10.12 -1.52 -6.78
N GLY A 96 8.86 -1.11 -6.92
CA GLY A 96 8.45 0.29 -6.75
C GLY A 96 8.67 0.81 -5.32
N VAL A 97 8.41 0.00 -4.30
CA VAL A 97 8.69 0.34 -2.89
C VAL A 97 10.20 0.51 -2.64
N ILE A 98 11.03 -0.37 -3.21
CA ILE A 98 12.49 -0.26 -3.12
C ILE A 98 12.97 1.03 -3.82
N GLN A 99 12.45 1.32 -5.01
CA GLN A 99 12.80 2.51 -5.77
C GLN A 99 12.38 3.80 -5.05
N SER A 100 11.15 3.89 -4.55
CA SER A 100 10.65 5.04 -3.79
C SER A 100 11.47 5.25 -2.51
N SER A 101 11.86 4.17 -1.82
CA SER A 101 12.74 4.27 -0.65
C SER A 101 14.13 4.79 -0.98
N LYS A 102 14.66 4.46 -2.16
CA LYS A 102 15.97 4.95 -2.61
C LYS A 102 15.91 6.42 -3.04
N ASN A 103 14.84 6.82 -3.71
CA ASN A 103 14.70 8.15 -4.30
C ASN A 103 14.12 9.17 -3.32
N SER A 104 13.49 8.73 -2.22
CA SER A 104 12.95 9.61 -1.20
C SER A 104 14.06 10.46 -0.59
N MET A 105 13.85 11.77 -0.56
CA MET A 105 14.73 12.72 0.13
C MET A 105 14.59 12.64 1.65
N GLU A 106 13.62 11.86 2.14
CA GLU A 106 13.38 11.61 3.56
C GLU A 106 13.73 10.16 3.92
N LYS A 107 14.28 9.96 5.12
CA LYS A 107 14.58 8.62 5.64
C LYS A 107 13.38 8.02 6.36
N TRP A 108 13.05 6.79 6.01
CA TRP A 108 12.03 5.98 6.68
C TRP A 108 12.68 4.78 7.37
N SER A 109 12.14 4.37 8.51
CA SER A 109 12.66 3.20 9.24
C SER A 109 12.25 1.90 8.56
N LYS A 110 11.04 1.84 8.00
CA LYS A 110 10.45 0.69 7.32
C LYS A 110 9.48 1.13 6.22
N GLN A 111 9.14 0.19 5.36
CA GLN A 111 8.06 0.30 4.39
C GLN A 111 6.98 -0.74 4.66
N ILE A 112 5.72 -0.38 4.39
CA ILE A 112 4.59 -1.30 4.36
C ILE A 112 4.02 -1.32 2.95
N LEU A 113 3.88 -2.49 2.35
CA LEU A 113 3.02 -2.72 1.20
C LEU A 113 1.71 -3.32 1.71
N HIS A 114 0.64 -2.52 1.77
CA HIS A 114 -0.68 -2.97 2.15
C HIS A 114 -1.44 -3.50 0.93
N VAL A 115 -1.78 -4.79 0.95
CA VAL A 115 -2.48 -5.50 -0.11
C VAL A 115 -3.91 -5.83 0.35
N TRP A 116 -4.89 -5.17 -0.27
CA TRP A 116 -6.30 -5.53 -0.12
C TRP A 116 -6.64 -6.76 -0.94
N VAL A 117 -7.26 -7.77 -0.31
CA VAL A 117 -7.68 -9.03 -0.96
C VAL A 117 -9.17 -9.31 -0.74
N PRO A 118 -9.92 -9.75 -1.78
CA PRO A 118 -11.36 -9.92 -1.68
C PRO A 118 -11.76 -11.20 -0.93
N ASN A 119 -10.89 -12.21 -0.91
CA ASN A 119 -11.20 -13.51 -0.34
C ASN A 119 -9.96 -14.22 0.19
N LYS A 120 -10.19 -15.33 0.92
CA LYS A 120 -9.13 -16.13 1.54
C LYS A 120 -8.22 -16.81 0.49
N HIS A 121 -8.77 -17.20 -0.66
CA HIS A 121 -7.98 -17.82 -1.73
C HIS A 121 -6.90 -16.84 -2.23
N THR A 122 -7.28 -15.62 -2.62
CA THR A 122 -6.32 -14.58 -3.04
C THR A 122 -5.30 -14.27 -1.93
N ALA A 123 -5.73 -14.21 -0.66
CA ALA A 123 -4.81 -14.01 0.47
C ALA A 123 -3.74 -15.11 0.53
N ASN A 124 -4.15 -16.37 0.41
CA ASN A 124 -3.26 -17.53 0.43
C ASN A 124 -2.31 -17.53 -0.79
N THR A 125 -2.81 -17.19 -1.98
CA THR A 125 -2.01 -17.09 -3.20
C THR A 125 -0.91 -16.04 -3.06
N ILE A 126 -1.23 -14.84 -2.56
CA ILE A 126 -0.26 -13.77 -2.31
C ILE A 126 0.80 -14.23 -1.31
N THR A 127 0.41 -14.82 -0.19
CA THR A 127 1.34 -15.31 0.84
C THR A 127 2.26 -16.41 0.30
N LYS A 128 1.72 -17.36 -0.48
CA LYS A 128 2.49 -18.44 -1.11
C LYS A 128 3.56 -17.86 -2.04
N VAL A 129 3.17 -16.97 -2.94
CA VAL A 129 4.10 -16.37 -3.91
C VAL A 129 5.11 -15.46 -3.24
N TYR A 130 4.72 -14.69 -2.22
CA TYR A 130 5.66 -13.87 -1.44
C TYR A 130 6.81 -14.70 -0.87
N ASN A 131 6.54 -15.90 -0.34
CA ASN A 131 7.57 -16.78 0.20
C ASN A 131 8.54 -17.33 -0.85
N GLN A 132 8.15 -17.34 -2.13
CA GLN A 132 8.99 -17.75 -3.25
C GLN A 132 9.86 -16.61 -3.81
N LEU A 133 9.57 -15.35 -3.45
CA LEU A 133 10.35 -14.20 -3.93
C LEU A 133 11.75 -14.16 -3.29
N SER A 134 12.71 -13.65 -4.06
CA SER A 134 14.09 -13.50 -3.60
C SER A 134 14.17 -12.59 -2.36
N VAL A 135 15.12 -12.90 -1.47
CA VAL A 135 15.33 -12.15 -0.22
C VAL A 135 15.59 -10.66 -0.49
N ASN A 136 16.25 -10.34 -1.60
CA ASN A 136 16.53 -8.96 -2.01
C ASN A 136 15.25 -8.13 -2.18
N ILE A 137 14.21 -8.72 -2.76
CA ILE A 137 12.91 -8.06 -2.97
C ILE A 137 12.13 -7.91 -1.65
N ARG A 138 12.39 -8.78 -0.66
CA ARG A 138 11.72 -8.78 0.65
C ARG A 138 12.41 -7.95 1.74
N SER A 139 13.63 -7.46 1.47
CA SER A 139 14.62 -7.08 2.49
C SER A 139 14.23 -5.96 3.48
N ASN A 140 13.36 -5.01 3.11
CA ASN A 140 12.97 -3.92 4.03
C ASN A 140 11.48 -3.51 3.99
N THR A 141 10.63 -4.40 3.46
CA THR A 141 9.21 -4.12 3.28
C THR A 141 8.36 -5.17 3.99
N ILE A 142 7.49 -4.71 4.88
CA ILE A 142 6.44 -5.53 5.47
C ILE A 142 5.30 -5.61 4.46
N VAL A 143 4.93 -6.82 4.03
CA VAL A 143 3.74 -7.01 3.18
C VAL A 143 2.56 -7.36 4.10
N MET A 144 1.63 -6.43 4.22
CA MET A 144 0.42 -6.59 5.03
C MET A 144 -0.73 -6.98 4.11
N VAL A 145 -1.29 -8.18 4.30
CA VAL A 145 -2.41 -8.68 3.49
C VAL A 145 -3.68 -8.61 4.30
N THR A 146 -4.62 -7.75 3.88
CA THR A 146 -5.88 -7.55 4.60
C THR A 146 -7.05 -7.97 3.74
N ARG A 147 -7.82 -8.93 4.26
CA ARG A 147 -9.05 -9.37 3.61
C ARG A 147 -10.18 -8.42 3.98
N SER A 148 -10.83 -7.85 2.97
CA SER A 148 -12.06 -7.08 3.20
C SER A 148 -13.29 -7.96 2.93
N SER A 149 -14.23 -7.97 3.86
CA SER A 149 -15.56 -8.56 3.66
C SER A 149 -16.57 -7.48 3.34
N CYS A 150 -17.46 -7.72 2.37
CA CYS A 150 -18.59 -6.84 2.04
C CYS A 150 -18.19 -5.38 1.67
N SER A 151 -17.03 -5.20 1.03
CA SER A 151 -16.47 -3.87 0.75
C SER A 151 -16.12 -3.71 -0.75
N SER A 152 -17.12 -3.84 -1.63
CA SER A 152 -16.94 -3.68 -3.08
C SER A 152 -16.32 -2.33 -3.46
N TYR A 153 -16.60 -1.28 -2.68
CA TYR A 153 -16.07 0.08 -2.85
C TYR A 153 -14.53 0.19 -2.72
N ILE A 154 -13.88 -0.77 -2.05
CA ILE A 154 -12.40 -0.86 -2.05
C ILE A 154 -11.91 -1.19 -3.46
N TYR A 155 -12.65 -2.03 -4.16
CA TYR A 155 -12.26 -2.64 -5.43
C TYR A 155 -12.81 -1.91 -6.66
N THR A 156 -13.77 -1.00 -6.48
CA THR A 156 -14.26 -0.13 -7.55
C THR A 156 -13.34 1.07 -7.70
N ASN A 157 -13.07 1.44 -8.94
CA ASN A 157 -12.64 2.79 -9.25
C ASN A 157 -13.89 3.66 -9.09
N GLY A 158 -13.82 4.72 -8.29
CA GLY A 158 -14.92 5.69 -8.19
C GLY A 158 -15.30 6.26 -9.54
#